data_AF-A0A6P8X236-F1
#
_entry.id   AF-A0A6P8X236-F1
#
_cell.length_a   1.000
_cell.length_b   1.000
_cell.length_c   1.000
_cell.angle_alpha   90.00
_cell.angle_beta   90.00
_cell.angle_gamma   90.00
#
_symmetry.space_group_name_H-M   'P 1'
#
loop_
_entity.id
_entity.type
_entity.pdbx_description
1 polymer ?
#
loop_
_entity_poly.entity_id
_entity_poly.type
_entity_poly.pdbx_seq_one_letter_code
_entity_poly.pdbx_strand_id
1 'polypeptide(L)'
;MMSPIGVILLLCFSLTSAELRDSTVSGNSPRNCYSCEGINCQRTSRQNVTVTCTDLLDICVTAYDDFMVTERGCLLELSLASKAKCNAGDKQCQKCNGELCNNLGRIDFQCIQCDGSENSDCNTGGSSVSPSQCAAPTSSNSYCYVKVEGTNLQRGCALSVKEQQTCLNDTACSLCLPENADVSSACNNYNLEYSKSGAAQGQQLFVPLIGVVSLLALRVLQ
;
A
#
# COMPACT_ATOMS: atom_id res chain seq x y z
N MET A 1 19.43 6.57 -71.57
CA MET A 1 19.62 5.81 -70.31
C MET A 1 20.49 6.65 -69.39
N MET A 2 19.89 7.28 -68.36
CA MET A 2 20.51 7.78 -67.11
C MET A 2 19.44 8.56 -66.32
N SER A 3 19.37 8.26 -65.02
CA SER A 3 18.43 8.71 -63.95
C SER A 3 18.54 10.22 -63.65
N PRO A 4 17.62 10.90 -62.90
CA PRO A 4 17.31 10.59 -61.49
C PRO A 4 15.84 10.82 -61.07
N ILE A 5 15.43 10.21 -59.95
CA ILE A 5 14.72 10.84 -58.82
C ILE A 5 14.61 9.73 -57.75
N GLY A 6 15.52 9.79 -56.79
CA GLY A 6 15.48 8.95 -55.60
C GLY A 6 14.49 9.54 -54.61
N VAL A 7 13.42 8.80 -54.31
CA VAL A 7 12.50 9.10 -53.23
C VAL A 7 13.12 8.55 -51.94
N ILE A 8 13.68 9.42 -51.10
CA ILE A 8 14.20 9.08 -49.78
C ILE A 8 13.01 9.07 -48.81
N LEU A 9 12.64 7.88 -48.33
CA LEU A 9 11.64 7.67 -47.29
C LEU A 9 12.23 8.06 -45.93
N LEU A 10 11.78 9.18 -45.34
CA LEU A 10 12.09 9.58 -43.97
C LEU A 10 11.09 8.93 -43.01
N LEU A 11 11.51 7.84 -42.35
CA LEU A 11 10.79 7.23 -41.23
C LEU A 11 11.11 8.01 -39.94
N CYS A 12 10.17 8.83 -39.49
CA CYS A 12 10.21 9.43 -38.16
C CYS A 12 9.90 8.34 -37.11
N PHE A 13 10.92 7.86 -36.41
CA PHE A 13 10.74 7.12 -35.16
C PHE A 13 10.42 8.11 -34.04
N SER A 14 9.14 8.17 -33.65
CA SER A 14 8.70 8.86 -32.45
C SER A 14 9.17 8.08 -31.22
N LEU A 15 10.23 8.56 -30.56
CA LEU A 15 10.61 8.06 -29.24
C LEU A 15 9.59 8.57 -28.23
N THR A 16 8.74 7.67 -27.72
CA THR A 16 7.93 7.92 -26.53
C THR A 16 8.86 7.98 -25.33
N SER A 17 8.94 9.13 -24.69
CA SER A 17 9.71 9.34 -23.46
C SER A 17 9.21 8.40 -22.37
N ALA A 18 9.92 7.30 -22.14
CA ALA A 18 9.82 6.56 -20.89
C ALA A 18 10.40 7.46 -19.80
N GLU A 19 9.63 7.70 -18.75
CA GLU A 19 10.07 8.42 -17.55
C GLU A 19 11.18 7.60 -16.87
N LEU A 20 12.45 7.89 -17.21
CA LEU A 20 13.58 7.45 -16.41
C LEU A 20 13.44 8.13 -15.04
N ARG A 21 13.22 7.32 -14.00
CA ARG A 21 13.42 7.74 -12.61
C ARG A 21 14.87 8.21 -12.47
N ASP A 22 15.04 9.50 -12.26
CA ASP A 22 16.32 10.17 -12.09
C ASP A 22 17.14 9.45 -11.00
N SER A 23 18.12 8.67 -11.45
CA SER A 23 19.09 7.99 -10.60
C SER A 23 20.43 8.72 -10.64
N THR A 24 20.47 9.99 -11.08
CA THR A 24 21.72 10.73 -11.14
C THR A 24 22.12 11.17 -9.73
N VAL A 25 23.27 10.65 -9.28
CA VAL A 25 23.90 11.11 -8.05
C VAL A 25 24.59 12.43 -8.39
N SER A 26 24.04 13.55 -7.91
CA SER A 26 24.73 14.84 -7.97
C SER A 26 25.95 14.79 -7.04
N GLY A 27 27.12 14.50 -7.60
CA GLY A 27 28.39 14.43 -6.86
C GLY A 27 28.94 15.78 -6.40
N ASN A 28 28.16 16.87 -6.50
CA ASN A 28 28.60 18.23 -6.20
C ASN A 28 28.12 18.76 -4.83
N SER A 29 27.26 18.04 -4.12
CA SER A 29 26.76 18.45 -2.81
C SER A 29 26.58 17.25 -1.87
N PRO A 30 26.90 17.39 -0.57
CA PRO A 30 26.56 16.40 0.44
C PRO A 30 25.05 16.13 0.47
N ARG A 31 24.67 14.86 0.57
CA ARG A 31 23.27 14.42 0.55
C ARG A 31 22.67 14.45 1.95
N ASN A 32 21.42 14.87 2.09
CA ASN A 32 20.69 14.69 3.35
C ASN A 32 19.81 13.44 3.32
N CYS A 33 19.83 12.71 4.43
CA CYS A 33 19.01 11.53 4.66
C CYS A 33 18.21 11.73 5.95
N TYR A 34 17.05 11.09 6.07
CA TYR A 34 16.44 10.93 7.38
C TYR A 34 17.31 10.02 8.25
N SER A 35 17.30 10.26 9.56
CA SER A 35 18.15 9.56 10.51
C SER A 35 17.40 9.12 11.77
N CYS A 36 17.63 7.87 12.17
CA CYS A 36 17.20 7.31 13.44
C CYS A 36 17.96 6.02 13.72
N GLU A 37 18.02 5.61 14.99
CA GLU A 37 18.60 4.33 15.40
C GLU A 37 17.76 3.71 16.52
N GLY A 38 17.54 2.39 16.42
CA GLY A 38 16.84 1.58 17.41
C GLY A 38 15.45 2.13 17.69
N ILE A 39 15.10 2.22 18.98
CA ILE A 39 13.76 2.65 19.44
C ILE A 39 13.37 4.06 18.97
N ASN A 40 14.33 4.89 18.54
CA ASN A 40 14.03 6.22 18.04
C ASN A 40 13.35 6.19 16.67
N CYS A 41 13.51 5.11 15.90
CA CYS A 41 12.84 4.93 14.60
C CYS A 41 11.33 4.73 14.75
N GLN A 42 10.85 4.27 15.91
CA GLN A 42 9.44 4.07 16.22
C GLN A 42 8.80 5.34 16.82
N ARG A 43 9.59 6.37 17.13
CA ARG A 43 9.09 7.62 17.71
C ARG A 43 8.63 8.54 16.59
N THR A 44 7.33 8.78 16.50
CA THR A 44 6.75 9.70 15.51
C THR A 44 7.33 11.10 15.59
N SER A 45 7.72 11.56 16.80
CA SER A 45 8.39 12.85 17.04
C SER A 45 9.82 12.93 16.51
N ARG A 46 10.40 11.82 16.04
CA ARG A 46 11.77 11.74 15.53
C ARG A 46 11.86 11.42 14.03
N GLN A 47 10.72 11.25 13.35
CA GLN A 47 10.71 10.85 11.92
C GLN A 47 11.39 11.85 10.97
N ASN A 48 11.41 13.13 11.35
CA ASN A 48 11.97 14.23 10.57
C ASN A 48 13.40 14.62 10.99
N VAL A 49 14.05 13.82 11.84
CA VAL A 49 15.47 14.01 12.13
C VAL A 49 16.27 13.65 10.87
N THR A 50 17.25 14.48 10.52
CA THR A 50 18.07 14.31 9.32
C THR A 50 19.56 14.29 9.67
N VAL A 51 20.34 13.71 8.75
CA VAL A 51 21.80 13.70 8.77
C VAL A 51 22.31 14.06 7.38
N THR A 52 23.40 14.82 7.32
CA THR A 52 24.11 15.11 6.07
C THR A 52 25.24 14.12 5.91
N CYS A 53 25.27 13.38 4.80
CA CYS A 53 26.30 12.38 4.56
C CYS A 53 27.66 13.03 4.37
N THR A 54 28.67 12.45 5.01
CA THR A 54 30.04 12.97 4.94
C THR A 54 30.67 12.76 3.54
N ASP A 55 30.37 11.64 2.89
CA ASP A 55 30.88 11.31 1.55
C ASP A 55 29.86 11.69 0.47
N LEU A 56 30.31 12.38 -0.59
CA LEU A 56 29.49 12.89 -1.69
C LEU A 56 28.83 11.79 -2.54
N LEU A 57 29.38 10.57 -2.47
CA LEU A 57 28.87 9.39 -3.14
C LEU A 57 28.07 8.49 -2.19
N ASP A 58 27.96 8.85 -0.91
CA ASP A 58 27.13 8.10 0.04
C ASP A 58 25.64 8.25 -0.29
N ILE A 59 24.86 7.25 0.07
CA ILE A 59 23.45 7.09 -0.28
C ILE A 59 22.60 6.94 0.97
N CYS A 60 21.33 7.31 0.86
CA CYS A 60 20.41 7.14 1.96
C CYS A 60 19.94 5.69 2.05
N VAL A 61 19.78 5.23 3.29
CA VAL A 61 19.38 3.87 3.60
C VAL A 61 18.32 3.86 4.68
N THR A 62 17.42 2.87 4.56
CA THR A 62 16.61 2.37 5.68
C THR A 62 16.91 0.89 5.88
N ALA A 63 17.35 0.54 7.08
CA ALA A 63 17.52 -0.83 7.52
C ALA A 63 16.32 -1.28 8.35
N TYR A 64 15.97 -2.56 8.19
CA TYR A 64 14.82 -3.18 8.81
C TYR A 64 15.19 -4.40 9.62
N ASP A 65 14.33 -4.77 10.55
CA ASP A 65 14.21 -6.10 11.12
C ASP A 65 12.76 -6.55 10.94
N ASP A 66 12.57 -7.61 10.17
CA ASP A 66 11.31 -7.86 9.47
C ASP A 66 10.80 -6.58 8.82
N PHE A 67 9.64 -6.04 9.21
CA PHE A 67 9.13 -4.78 8.66
C PHE A 67 9.44 -3.55 9.53
N MET A 68 9.97 -3.75 10.73
CA MET A 68 10.29 -2.68 11.66
C MET A 68 11.55 -1.93 11.20
N VAL A 69 11.50 -0.60 11.16
CA VAL A 69 12.69 0.21 10.89
C VAL A 69 13.65 0.13 12.09
N THR A 70 14.88 -0.32 11.85
CA THR A 70 15.92 -0.35 12.90
C THR A 70 16.89 0.81 12.80
N GLU A 71 17.12 1.31 11.59
CA GLU A 71 18.10 2.36 11.36
C GLU A 71 17.81 3.13 10.06
N ARG A 72 18.03 4.44 10.07
CA ARG A 72 18.00 5.30 8.89
C ARG A 72 19.23 6.20 8.92
N GLY A 73 19.80 6.45 7.75
CA GLY A 73 20.94 7.36 7.61
C GLY A 73 21.69 7.18 6.31
N CYS A 74 22.93 7.61 6.32
CA CYS A 74 23.89 7.43 5.23
C CYS A 74 24.53 6.04 5.34
N LEU A 75 24.72 5.33 4.22
CA LEU A 75 25.17 3.93 4.21
C LEU A 75 26.48 3.72 4.98
N LEU A 76 27.45 4.63 4.83
CA LEU A 76 28.76 4.47 5.48
C LEU A 76 28.68 4.67 7.00
N GLU A 77 27.72 5.46 7.46
CA GLU A 77 27.54 5.85 8.86
C GLU A 77 26.66 4.87 9.65
N LEU A 78 26.01 3.91 8.99
CA LEU A 78 25.19 2.91 9.68
C LEU A 78 26.00 2.00 10.61
N SER A 79 25.30 1.29 11.49
CA SER A 79 25.84 0.19 12.29
C SER A 79 26.40 -0.94 11.42
N LEU A 80 27.31 -1.75 11.99
CA LEU A 80 27.89 -2.90 11.30
C LEU A 80 26.84 -3.93 10.86
N ALA A 81 25.81 -4.15 11.69
CA ALA A 81 24.72 -5.07 11.39
C ALA A 81 23.89 -4.60 10.18
N SER A 82 23.51 -3.31 10.16
CA SER A 82 22.78 -2.72 9.03
C SER A 82 23.61 -2.72 7.75
N LYS A 83 24.91 -2.37 7.82
CA LYS A 83 25.83 -2.48 6.67
C LYS A 83 25.93 -3.90 6.13
N ALA A 84 25.98 -4.91 7.00
CA ALA A 84 26.02 -6.30 6.58
C ALA A 84 24.75 -6.70 5.79
N LYS A 85 23.55 -6.33 6.26
CA LYS A 85 22.29 -6.54 5.52
C LYS A 85 22.34 -5.89 4.13
N CYS A 86 22.82 -4.64 4.07
CA CYS A 86 22.95 -3.89 2.83
C CYS A 86 23.97 -4.45 1.84
N ASN A 87 25.07 -5.04 2.32
CA ASN A 87 26.09 -5.65 1.47
C ASN A 87 25.67 -7.03 0.96
N ALA A 88 24.84 -7.75 1.73
CA ALA A 88 24.25 -9.02 1.31
C ALA A 88 23.13 -8.87 0.25
N GLY A 89 22.67 -7.63 -0.01
CA GLY A 89 21.51 -7.41 -0.88
C GLY A 89 20.19 -7.85 -0.23
N ASP A 90 20.12 -7.87 1.10
CA ASP A 90 18.94 -8.28 1.84
C ASP A 90 17.78 -7.29 1.60
N LYS A 91 16.56 -7.81 1.45
CA LYS A 91 15.32 -7.01 1.35
C LYS A 91 15.09 -6.11 2.57
N GLN A 92 15.68 -6.47 3.71
CA GLN A 92 15.74 -5.69 4.93
C GLN A 92 16.73 -4.50 4.86
N CYS A 93 17.34 -4.23 3.71
CA CYS A 93 18.03 -2.97 3.46
C CYS A 93 17.48 -2.31 2.19
N GLN A 94 16.96 -1.09 2.32
CA GLN A 94 16.50 -0.28 1.20
C GLN A 94 17.45 0.88 0.99
N LYS A 95 18.03 0.95 -0.21
CA LYS A 95 18.95 1.98 -0.68
C LYS A 95 18.20 2.90 -1.63
N CYS A 96 18.45 4.20 -1.53
CA CYS A 96 17.89 5.17 -2.47
C CYS A 96 18.86 6.32 -2.73
N ASN A 97 18.68 6.94 -3.89
CA ASN A 97 19.42 8.12 -4.31
C ASN A 97 18.48 9.32 -4.31
N GLY A 98 18.92 10.44 -3.74
CA GLY A 98 18.14 11.68 -3.66
C GLY A 98 18.07 12.22 -2.23
N GLU A 99 17.69 13.48 -2.12
CA GLU A 99 17.47 14.13 -0.83
C GLU A 99 16.31 13.47 -0.09
N LEU A 100 16.55 13.09 1.17
CA LEU A 100 15.53 12.58 2.10
C LEU A 100 14.71 11.40 1.53
N CYS A 101 15.29 10.60 0.63
CA CYS A 101 14.57 9.56 -0.09
C CYS A 101 14.28 8.30 0.73
N ASN A 102 14.92 8.13 1.89
CA ASN A 102 14.85 6.90 2.70
C ASN A 102 13.60 6.86 3.58
N ASN A 103 12.43 7.21 3.03
CA ASN A 103 11.13 7.26 3.70
C ASN A 103 10.16 6.16 3.25
N LEU A 104 10.55 5.32 2.29
CA LEU A 104 9.81 4.14 1.88
C LEU A 104 10.09 2.97 2.82
N GLY A 105 9.10 2.10 3.01
CA GLY A 105 9.18 0.83 3.72
C GLY A 105 10.02 -0.20 2.97
N ARG A 106 10.01 -1.47 3.38
CA ARG A 106 10.65 -2.54 2.60
C ARG A 106 10.06 -2.65 1.20
N ILE A 107 10.85 -3.10 0.23
CA ILE A 107 10.42 -3.22 -1.17
C ILE A 107 9.22 -4.15 -1.34
N ASP A 108 9.12 -5.18 -0.49
CA ASP A 108 8.04 -6.17 -0.46
C ASP A 108 6.91 -5.81 0.52
N PHE A 109 6.96 -4.63 1.17
CA PHE A 109 5.83 -4.08 1.89
C PHE A 109 4.97 -3.25 0.93
N GLN A 110 4.10 -3.94 0.19
CA GLN A 110 3.22 -3.33 -0.80
C GLN A 110 1.75 -3.57 -0.45
N CYS A 111 0.95 -2.52 -0.53
CA CYS A 111 -0.49 -2.56 -0.32
C CYS A 111 -1.21 -1.91 -1.49
N ILE A 112 -2.47 -2.29 -1.72
CA ILE A 112 -3.38 -1.44 -2.50
C ILE A 112 -3.61 -0.16 -1.69
N GLN A 113 -3.40 0.99 -2.32
CA GLN A 113 -3.55 2.32 -1.72
C GLN A 113 -4.49 3.15 -2.61
N CYS A 114 -5.75 3.31 -2.19
CA CYS A 114 -6.78 4.00 -2.97
C CYS A 114 -7.96 4.44 -2.11
N ASP A 115 -8.74 5.38 -2.67
CA ASP A 115 -10.01 5.84 -2.13
C ASP A 115 -11.14 5.57 -3.15
N GLY A 116 -12.19 4.89 -2.71
CA GLY A 116 -13.34 4.53 -3.54
C GLY A 116 -14.21 5.71 -3.99
N SER A 117 -14.08 6.88 -3.37
CA SER A 117 -14.71 8.12 -3.84
C SER A 117 -13.99 8.73 -5.04
N GLU A 118 -12.68 8.48 -5.17
CA GLU A 118 -11.83 8.99 -6.25
C GLU A 118 -11.66 7.96 -7.38
N ASN A 119 -11.57 6.68 -7.02
CA ASN A 119 -11.43 5.57 -7.95
C ASN A 119 -12.44 4.45 -7.60
N SER A 120 -13.44 4.26 -8.45
CA SER A 120 -14.49 3.26 -8.24
C SER A 120 -13.97 1.83 -8.09
N ASP A 121 -12.83 1.51 -8.72
CA ASP A 121 -12.22 0.17 -8.65
C ASP A 121 -11.77 -0.17 -7.23
N CYS A 122 -11.50 0.84 -6.39
CA CYS A 122 -11.15 0.64 -4.98
C CYS A 122 -12.28 0.00 -4.16
N ASN A 123 -13.54 0.20 -4.57
CA ASN A 123 -14.73 -0.33 -3.91
C ASN A 123 -14.93 -1.83 -4.12
N THR A 124 -14.14 -2.43 -5.00
CA THR A 124 -14.16 -3.86 -5.32
C THR A 124 -12.81 -4.49 -5.00
N GLY A 125 -12.81 -5.66 -4.38
CA GLY A 125 -11.64 -6.53 -4.32
C GLY A 125 -11.35 -7.10 -5.71
N GLY A 126 -10.10 -7.50 -5.92
CA GLY A 126 -9.56 -7.94 -7.21
C GLY A 126 -8.42 -7.06 -7.72
N SER A 127 -7.65 -7.58 -8.67
CA SER A 127 -6.40 -6.97 -9.12
C SER A 127 -6.55 -5.76 -10.06
N SER A 128 -7.65 -5.01 -9.95
CA SER A 128 -7.90 -3.80 -10.77
C SER A 128 -7.03 -2.62 -10.36
N VAL A 129 -6.57 -2.58 -9.10
CA VAL A 129 -5.65 -1.57 -8.58
C VAL A 129 -4.32 -2.24 -8.23
N SER A 130 -3.25 -1.79 -8.88
CA SER A 130 -1.90 -2.29 -8.60
C SER A 130 -1.43 -1.86 -7.21
N PRO A 131 -0.84 -2.77 -6.41
CA PRO A 131 -0.20 -2.41 -5.16
C PRO A 131 0.97 -1.43 -5.36
N SER A 132 1.21 -0.61 -4.34
CA SER A 132 2.37 0.27 -4.28
C SER A 132 3.07 0.14 -2.93
N GLN A 133 4.37 0.43 -2.92
CA GLN A 133 5.19 0.36 -1.72
C GLN A 133 4.69 1.34 -0.66
N CYS A 134 4.57 0.84 0.57
CA CYS A 134 4.20 1.64 1.72
C CYS A 134 5.36 2.52 2.17
N ALA A 135 5.05 3.60 2.91
CA ALA A 135 6.08 4.36 3.62
C ALA A 135 6.68 3.55 4.78
N ALA A 136 7.81 4.03 5.30
CA ALA A 136 8.51 3.39 6.41
C ALA A 136 7.65 3.44 7.69
N PRO A 137 7.39 2.29 8.34
CA PRO A 137 6.55 2.24 9.52
C PRO A 137 7.26 2.79 10.76
N THR A 138 6.47 3.27 11.70
CA THR A 138 6.89 3.63 13.08
C THR A 138 6.42 2.63 14.12
N SER A 139 5.80 1.54 13.69
CA SER A 139 5.45 0.38 14.51
C SER A 139 6.40 -0.79 14.27
N SER A 140 6.41 -1.75 15.20
CA SER A 140 7.16 -3.00 15.05
C SER A 140 6.54 -3.94 14.00
N ASN A 141 5.23 -3.81 13.77
CA ASN A 141 4.50 -4.57 12.76
C ASN A 141 4.06 -3.66 11.62
N SER A 142 3.81 -4.24 10.46
CA SER A 142 3.29 -3.57 9.27
C SER A 142 2.07 -4.32 8.76
N TYR A 143 1.02 -3.58 8.42
CA TYR A 143 -0.21 -4.14 7.91
C TYR A 143 -0.71 -3.35 6.70
N CYS A 144 -1.44 -4.02 5.82
CA CYS A 144 -2.37 -3.34 4.93
C CYS A 144 -3.75 -3.30 5.58
N TYR A 145 -4.58 -2.35 5.19
CA TYR A 145 -5.97 -2.27 5.63
C TYR A 145 -6.95 -2.18 4.46
N VAL A 146 -8.19 -2.56 4.76
CA VAL A 146 -9.41 -2.20 4.02
C VAL A 146 -10.39 -1.63 5.04
N LYS A 147 -10.98 -0.47 4.79
CA LYS A 147 -11.99 0.12 5.67
C LYS A 147 -13.12 0.78 4.89
N VAL A 148 -14.25 0.97 5.55
CA VAL A 148 -15.40 1.73 5.01
C VAL A 148 -15.23 3.21 5.34
N GLU A 149 -15.35 4.08 4.33
CA GLU A 149 -15.51 5.53 4.49
C GLU A 149 -16.81 5.98 3.81
N GLY A 150 -17.83 6.27 4.63
CA GLY A 150 -19.18 6.56 4.13
C GLY A 150 -19.78 5.37 3.38
N THR A 151 -19.94 5.49 2.07
CA THR A 151 -20.42 4.40 1.20
C THR A 151 -19.31 3.71 0.40
N ASN A 152 -18.08 4.21 0.51
CA ASN A 152 -16.92 3.76 -0.26
C ASN A 152 -15.96 2.95 0.61
N LEU A 153 -15.02 2.25 -0.03
CA LEU A 153 -13.89 1.62 0.63
C LEU A 153 -12.64 2.49 0.49
N GLN A 154 -11.83 2.51 1.53
CA GLN A 154 -10.46 3.00 1.50
C GLN A 154 -9.51 1.84 1.79
N ARG A 155 -8.43 1.76 1.02
CA ARG A 155 -7.38 0.74 1.16
C ARG A 155 -6.05 1.45 1.37
N GLY A 156 -5.20 0.93 2.23
CA GLY A 156 -3.90 1.53 2.46
C GLY A 156 -2.98 0.74 3.39
N CYS A 157 -1.94 1.41 3.87
CA CYS A 157 -0.97 0.86 4.82
C CYS A 157 -1.27 1.38 6.23
N ALA A 158 -1.15 0.53 7.26
CA ALA A 158 -1.19 0.93 8.67
C ALA A 158 0.24 0.93 9.24
N LEU A 159 0.81 2.12 9.40
CA LEU A 159 2.24 2.38 9.62
C LEU A 159 2.60 2.66 11.07
N SER A 160 1.60 2.92 11.91
CA SER A 160 1.77 3.24 13.33
C SER A 160 0.87 2.38 14.21
N VAL A 161 1.26 2.22 15.48
CA VAL A 161 0.43 1.54 16.48
C VAL A 161 -0.94 2.21 16.61
N LYS A 162 -1.01 3.54 16.47
CA LYS A 162 -2.27 4.29 16.54
C LYS A 162 -3.22 3.90 15.41
N GLU A 163 -2.74 3.84 14.17
CA GLU A 163 -3.56 3.44 13.02
C GLU A 163 -4.02 1.98 13.16
N GLN A 164 -3.12 1.10 13.60
CA GLN A 164 -3.43 -0.31 13.82
C GLN A 164 -4.52 -0.49 14.87
N GLN A 165 -4.38 0.17 16.03
CA GLN A 165 -5.40 0.14 17.09
C GLN A 165 -6.71 0.78 16.65
N THR A 166 -6.66 1.86 15.88
CA THR A 166 -7.86 2.50 15.34
C THR A 166 -8.63 1.53 14.46
N CYS A 167 -7.94 0.83 13.56
CA CYS A 167 -8.57 -0.18 12.70
C CYS A 167 -9.09 -1.39 13.50
N LEU A 168 -8.31 -1.92 14.44
CA LEU A 168 -8.71 -3.08 15.26
C LEU A 168 -9.95 -2.81 16.12
N ASN A 169 -10.19 -1.55 16.48
CA ASN A 169 -11.35 -1.13 17.26
C ASN A 169 -12.55 -0.73 16.39
N ASP A 170 -12.43 -0.80 15.06
CA ASP A 170 -13.48 -0.45 14.11
C ASP A 170 -13.94 -1.69 13.35
N THR A 171 -15.19 -2.10 13.55
CA THR A 171 -15.80 -3.24 12.84
C THR A 171 -15.90 -3.03 11.33
N ALA A 172 -15.79 -1.78 10.87
CA ALA A 172 -15.76 -1.40 9.47
C ALA A 172 -14.31 -1.28 8.93
N CYS A 173 -13.32 -1.80 9.65
CA CYS A 173 -11.92 -1.87 9.23
C CYS A 173 -11.36 -3.28 9.45
N SER A 174 -10.50 -3.73 8.52
CA SER A 174 -9.81 -5.00 8.63
C SER A 174 -8.35 -4.85 8.24
N LEU A 175 -7.47 -5.53 8.99
CA LEU A 175 -6.03 -5.58 8.75
C LEU A 175 -5.63 -6.92 8.14
N CYS A 176 -4.60 -6.91 7.31
CA CYS A 176 -3.93 -8.12 6.85
C CYS A 176 -2.41 -7.94 6.85
N LEU A 177 -1.69 -9.05 7.02
CA LEU A 177 -0.24 -9.07 6.96
C LEU A 177 0.22 -9.04 5.50
N PRO A 178 1.21 -8.20 5.15
CA PRO A 178 1.77 -8.15 3.79
C PRO A 178 2.31 -9.50 3.31
N GLU A 179 2.74 -10.36 4.23
CA GLU A 179 3.23 -11.72 3.93
C GLU A 179 2.13 -12.66 3.42
N ASN A 180 0.86 -12.34 3.65
CA ASN A 180 -0.28 -13.10 3.12
C ASN A 180 -0.66 -12.68 1.69
N ALA A 181 0.16 -11.86 1.04
CA ALA A 181 -0.04 -11.43 -0.33
C ALA A 181 0.33 -12.55 -1.32
N ASP A 182 -0.48 -12.70 -2.38
CA ASP A 182 -0.11 -13.50 -3.55
C ASP A 182 0.93 -12.77 -4.41
N VAL A 183 1.66 -13.50 -5.25
CA VAL A 183 2.76 -12.96 -6.09
C VAL A 183 2.33 -11.79 -6.99
N SER A 184 1.04 -11.68 -7.33
CA SER A 184 0.48 -10.68 -8.23
C SER A 184 -0.51 -9.71 -7.56
N SER A 185 -0.61 -9.71 -6.22
CA SER A 185 -1.58 -8.88 -5.51
C SER A 185 -1.09 -8.50 -4.11
N ALA A 186 -1.76 -7.55 -3.46
CA ALA A 186 -1.54 -7.27 -2.04
C ALA A 186 -2.54 -8.03 -1.17
N CYS A 187 -2.23 -8.24 0.12
CA CYS A 187 -3.14 -8.93 1.02
C CYS A 187 -4.50 -8.23 1.16
N ASN A 188 -4.55 -6.91 0.97
CA ASN A 188 -5.77 -6.10 1.10
C ASN A 188 -6.57 -6.04 -0.20
N ASN A 189 -6.64 -7.16 -0.93
CA ASN A 189 -7.34 -7.29 -2.20
C ASN A 189 -8.76 -7.91 -2.10
N TYR A 190 -9.28 -8.09 -0.89
CA TYR A 190 -10.60 -8.69 -0.66
C TYR A 190 -11.71 -7.63 -0.54
N ASN A 191 -12.96 -8.07 -0.69
CA ASN A 191 -14.13 -7.25 -0.32
C ASN A 191 -14.32 -7.31 1.19
N LEU A 192 -14.46 -6.15 1.84
CA LEU A 192 -14.76 -6.11 3.27
C LEU A 192 -16.24 -6.45 3.46
N GLU A 193 -16.52 -7.62 4.06
CA GLU A 193 -17.87 -8.02 4.45
C GLU A 193 -18.30 -7.23 5.68
N TYR A 194 -18.78 -6.01 5.48
CA TYR A 194 -19.39 -5.20 6.52
C TYR A 194 -20.90 -5.14 6.33
N SER A 195 -21.65 -5.35 7.41
CA SER A 195 -23.09 -5.15 7.40
C SER A 195 -23.36 -3.66 7.24
N LYS A 196 -23.60 -3.19 6.01
CA LYS A 196 -24.12 -1.84 5.76
C LYS A 196 -25.42 -1.71 6.55
N SER A 197 -25.40 -1.03 7.69
CA SER A 197 -26.61 -0.71 8.45
C SER A 197 -27.56 0.10 7.56
N GLY A 198 -28.52 -0.61 6.97
CA GLY A 198 -29.78 -0.19 6.37
C GLY A 198 -29.88 1.21 5.77
N ALA A 199 -29.70 1.31 4.45
CA ALA A 199 -30.37 2.33 3.62
C ALA A 199 -30.41 1.91 2.13
N ALA A 200 -31.01 0.76 1.81
CA ALA A 200 -31.66 0.47 0.52
C ALA A 200 -32.07 -1.01 0.43
N GLN A 201 -33.15 -1.40 1.11
CA GLN A 201 -33.91 -2.56 0.68
C GLN A 201 -35.38 -2.17 0.70
N GLY A 202 -35.82 -1.61 -0.43
CA GLY A 202 -37.22 -1.38 -0.72
C GLY A 202 -37.97 -2.71 -0.65
N GLN A 203 -38.98 -2.72 0.22
CA GLN A 203 -40.11 -3.64 0.35
C GLN A 203 -40.22 -4.75 -0.70
N GLN A 204 -39.92 -5.99 -0.31
CA GLN A 204 -40.70 -7.14 -0.79
C GLN A 204 -41.74 -7.47 0.26
N LEU A 205 -42.97 -7.04 -0.01
CA LEU A 205 -44.18 -7.40 0.70
C LEU A 205 -44.37 -8.93 0.66
N PHE A 206 -44.05 -9.62 1.75
CA PHE A 206 -44.58 -10.96 1.99
C PHE A 206 -46.01 -10.80 2.52
N VAL A 207 -46.99 -11.07 1.65
CA VAL A 207 -48.41 -11.23 2.02
C VAL A 207 -48.58 -12.63 2.64
N PRO A 208 -49.00 -12.77 3.90
CA PRO A 208 -49.34 -14.08 4.44
C PRO A 208 -50.78 -14.43 4.04
N LEU A 209 -50.93 -15.51 3.27
CA LEU A 209 -52.22 -16.10 2.96
C LEU A 209 -52.77 -16.76 4.24
N ILE A 210 -53.76 -16.14 4.88
CA ILE A 210 -54.52 -16.75 5.97
C ILE A 210 -55.41 -17.83 5.36
N GLY A 211 -55.02 -19.09 5.52
CA GLY A 211 -55.85 -20.25 5.19
C GLY A 211 -56.96 -20.42 6.22
N VAL A 212 -58.18 -19.97 5.88
CA VAL A 212 -59.40 -20.29 6.62
C VAL A 212 -59.90 -21.64 6.14
N VAL A 213 -59.72 -22.70 6.93
CA VAL A 213 -60.41 -23.98 6.72
C VAL A 213 -61.64 -24.01 7.62
N SER A 214 -62.78 -23.64 7.05
CA SER A 214 -64.10 -23.82 7.65
C SER A 214 -64.51 -25.29 7.55
N LEU A 215 -64.51 -26.02 8.67
CA LEU A 215 -65.16 -27.33 8.78
C LEU A 215 -66.60 -27.14 9.26
N LEU A 216 -67.52 -27.05 8.30
CA LEU A 216 -68.95 -27.25 8.48
C LEU A 216 -69.31 -28.63 7.90
N ALA A 217 -69.66 -29.57 8.77
CA ALA A 217 -70.56 -30.66 8.40
C ALA A 217 -71.35 -31.09 9.64
N LEU A 218 -72.61 -30.64 9.67
CA LEU A 218 -73.64 -31.09 10.59
C LEU A 218 -73.98 -32.57 10.36
N ARG A 219 -74.17 -33.27 11.48
CA ARG A 219 -75.28 -34.19 11.80
C ARG A 219 -75.91 -34.98 10.64
N VAL A 220 -75.78 -36.30 10.69
CA VAL A 220 -76.88 -37.20 10.30
C VAL A 220 -77.17 -38.11 11.50
N LEU A 221 -78.40 -38.00 12.02
CA LEU A 221 -79.03 -39.00 12.88
C LEU A 221 -79.41 -40.20 12.00
N GLN A 222 -79.00 -41.41 12.41
CA GLN A 222 -79.83 -42.62 12.51
C GLN A 222 -79.00 -43.72 13.18
#